data_AF-A0A3D1R097-F1
#
_entry.id   AF-A0A3D1R097-F1
#
_cell.length_a   1.000
_cell.length_b   1.000
_cell.length_c   1.000
_cell.angle_alpha   90.00
_cell.angle_beta   90.00
_cell.angle_gamma   90.00
#
_symmetry.space_group_name_H-M   'P 1'
#
loop_
_entity.id
_entity.type
_entity.pdbx_description
1 polymer ?
#
loop_
_entity_poly.entity_id
_entity_poly.type
_entity_poly.pdbx_seq_one_letter_code
_entity_poly.pdbx_strand_id
1 'polypeptide(L)' 'VLVIVASTYGSLRAIGAYSIEVLTQHPFCGDGLVGEGEQCDDGDGSDGDGCSAACVIEEGFVCEAPGQP' A
#
# COMPACT_ATOMS: atom_id res chain seq x y z
N VAL A 1 8.59 4.50 0.92
CA VAL A 1 9.99 4.03 0.71
C VAL A 1 10.70 5.00 -0.22
N LEU A 2 11.75 5.67 0.24
CA LEU A 2 12.54 6.58 -0.59
C LEU A 2 13.45 5.75 -1.50
N VAL A 3 13.12 5.65 -2.79
CA VAL A 3 13.98 4.97 -3.78
C VAL A 3 14.98 5.98 -4.32
N ILE A 4 16.19 6.01 -3.74
CA ILE A 4 17.31 6.78 -4.31
C ILE A 4 17.97 5.92 -5.38
N VAL A 5 17.76 6.24 -6.65
CA VAL A 5 18.52 5.62 -7.74
C VAL A 5 19.87 6.34 -7.84
N ALA A 6 20.94 5.72 -7.34
CA ALA A 6 22.30 6.21 -7.55
C ALA A 6 22.71 5.97 -9.00
N SER A 7 22.63 7.00 -9.85
CA SER A 7 23.18 6.95 -11.20
C SER A 7 24.70 6.82 -11.13
N THR A 8 25.28 5.71 -11.59
CA THR A 8 26.73 5.58 -11.74
C THR A 8 27.18 6.41 -12.96
N TYR A 9 28.04 7.40 -12.71
CA TYR A 9 28.70 8.17 -13.76
C TYR A 9 29.96 7.42 -14.23
N GLY A 10 30.03 7.05 -15.52
CA GLY A 10 31.22 6.38 -16.05
C GLY A 10 31.24 6.16 -17.56
N SER A 11 31.91 7.08 -18.27
CA SER A 11 32.52 7.00 -19.61
C SER A 11 31.73 6.37 -20.78
N LEU A 12 31.00 7.25 -21.51
CA LEU A 12 31.04 7.50 -22.97
C LEU A 12 29.69 7.67 -23.70
N ARG A 13 28.55 7.69 -22.99
CA ARG A 13 27.32 8.40 -23.39
C ARG A 13 26.30 8.35 -22.26
N ALA A 14 26.14 9.46 -21.54
CA ALA A 14 25.12 9.62 -20.52
C ALA A 14 24.33 10.90 -20.80
N ILE A 15 23.34 10.83 -21.69
CA ILE A 15 22.21 11.76 -21.76
C ILE A 15 21.15 11.14 -22.67
N GLY A 16 20.27 10.34 -22.07
CA GLY A 16 18.97 9.99 -22.61
C GLY A 16 17.92 10.35 -21.57
N ALA A 17 16.72 10.72 -22.01
CA ALA A 17 15.60 10.96 -21.11
C ALA A 17 15.27 9.65 -20.37
N TYR A 18 15.28 9.69 -19.04
CA TYR A 18 14.79 8.62 -18.19
C TYR A 18 13.41 9.04 -17.67
N SER A 19 12.40 8.22 -17.91
CA SER A 19 11.09 8.34 -17.28
C SER A 19 11.12 7.50 -16.00
N ILE A 20 11.11 8.16 -14.85
CA ILE A 20 10.93 7.50 -13.56
C ILE A 20 9.43 7.57 -13.26
N GLU A 21 8.73 6.45 -13.45
CA GLU A 21 7.34 6.33 -13.02
C GLU A 21 7.34 5.95 -11.54
N VAL A 22 7.16 6.95 -10.68
CA VAL A 22 7.04 6.74 -9.23
C VAL A 22 5.56 6.53 -8.92
N LEU A 23 5.15 5.29 -8.70
CA LEU A 23 3.86 4.99 -8.12
C LEU A 23 3.98 4.99 -6.60
N THR A 24 3.52 6.05 -5.95
CA THR A 24 3.29 6.04 -4.50
C THR A 24 1.89 5.51 -4.27
N GLN A 25 1.75 4.24 -3.87
CA GLN A 25 0.47 3.74 -3.37
C GLN A 25 0.22 4.39 -2.02
N HIS A 26 -0.77 5.27 -1.96
CA HIS A 26 -1.30 5.78 -0.71
C HIS A 26 -2.10 4.64 -0.08
N PRO A 27 -1.93 4.33 1.22
CA PRO A 27 -2.81 3.41 1.92
C PRO A 27 -4.27 3.80 1.66
N PHE A 28 -5.07 2.86 1.20
CA PHE A 28 -6.49 3.09 0.99
C PHE A 28 -7.28 1.88 1.46
N CYS A 29 -8.37 2.15 2.15
CA CYS A 29 -9.23 1.09 2.66
C CYS A 29 -9.91 0.33 1.51
N GLY A 30 -9.69 -0.98 1.49
CA GLY A 30 -10.16 -1.90 0.46
C GLY A 30 -9.10 -2.23 -0.61
N ASP A 31 -7.82 -2.04 -0.30
CA ASP A 31 -6.71 -2.40 -1.20
C ASP A 31 -6.14 -3.81 -0.95
N GLY A 32 -6.66 -4.48 0.09
CA GLY A 32 -6.25 -5.79 0.58
C GLY A 32 -4.93 -5.78 1.34
N LEU A 33 -4.39 -4.61 1.70
CA LEU A 33 -3.12 -4.44 2.37
C LEU A 33 -3.28 -3.48 3.55
N VAL A 34 -3.12 -4.00 4.78
CA VAL A 34 -3.14 -3.15 5.98
C VAL A 34 -1.99 -2.13 5.94
N GLY A 35 -2.33 -0.86 5.70
CA GLY A 35 -1.41 0.27 5.63
C GLY A 35 -1.36 1.13 6.89
N GLU A 36 -0.72 2.30 6.80
CA GLU A 36 -0.66 3.24 7.93
C GLU A 36 -2.05 3.82 8.23
N GLY A 37 -2.55 3.55 9.44
CA GLY A 37 -3.83 4.08 9.93
C GLY A 37 -4.99 3.09 9.87
N GLU A 38 -4.80 1.95 9.21
CA GLU A 38 -5.80 0.89 9.09
C GLU A 38 -5.58 -0.18 10.16
N GLN A 39 -6.67 -0.76 10.67
CA GLN A 39 -6.62 -1.88 11.63
C GLN A 39 -6.81 -3.24 10.93
N CYS A 40 -7.51 -3.21 9.79
CA CYS A 40 -7.81 -4.32 8.90
C CYS A 40 -7.93 -3.76 7.47
N ASP A 41 -7.87 -4.63 6.47
CA ASP A 41 -8.25 -4.34 5.09
C ASP A 41 -8.60 -5.67 4.43
N ASP A 42 -9.88 -5.86 4.09
CA ASP A 42 -10.44 -7.10 3.56
C ASP A 42 -10.57 -7.08 2.02
N GLY A 43 -10.06 -6.01 1.39
CA GLY A 43 -10.09 -5.82 -0.05
C GLY A 43 -11.39 -5.22 -0.58
N ASP A 44 -12.32 -4.80 0.28
CA ASP A 44 -13.45 -3.97 -0.11
C ASP A 44 -13.77 -2.84 0.88
N GLY A 45 -14.92 -2.20 0.73
CA GLY A 45 -15.33 -1.02 1.52
C GLY A 45 -16.74 -1.18 2.06
N SER A 46 -17.14 -2.41 2.32
CA SER A 46 -18.42 -2.79 2.88
C SER A 46 -18.33 -2.83 4.41
N ASP A 47 -19.49 -2.92 5.06
CA ASP A 47 -19.55 -3.16 6.51
C ASP A 47 -20.21 -4.54 6.72
N GLY A 48 -19.91 -5.21 7.83
CA GLY A 48 -20.54 -6.45 8.27
C GLY A 48 -19.82 -7.74 7.88
N ASP A 49 -18.64 -7.65 7.29
CA ASP A 49 -17.70 -8.72 6.91
C ASP A 49 -16.51 -8.84 7.87
N GLY A 50 -16.40 -7.93 8.83
CA GLY A 50 -15.37 -7.90 9.84
C GLY A 50 -14.35 -6.79 9.71
N CYS A 51 -14.33 -6.11 8.56
CA CYS A 51 -13.61 -4.86 8.39
C CYS A 51 -14.55 -3.78 7.88
N SER A 52 -14.84 -2.78 8.72
CA SER A 52 -15.74 -1.69 8.29
C SER A 52 -15.17 -0.89 7.11
N ALA A 53 -16.02 -0.13 6.42
CA ALA A 53 -15.63 0.80 5.36
C ALA A 53 -14.65 1.91 5.79
N ALA A 54 -14.38 2.00 7.09
CA ALA A 54 -13.38 2.89 7.68
C ALA A 54 -12.06 2.16 8.05
N CYS A 55 -11.90 0.90 7.66
CA CYS A 55 -10.78 0.01 7.98
C CYS A 55 -10.52 -0.13 9.48
N VAL A 56 -11.62 -0.21 10.23
CA VAL A 56 -11.66 -0.53 11.66
C VAL A 56 -12.27 -1.91 11.83
N ILE A 57 -11.63 -2.73 12.67
CA ILE A 57 -12.11 -4.08 13.00
C ILE A 57 -13.50 -3.96 13.62
N GLU A 58 -14.45 -4.72 13.11
CA GLU A 58 -15.81 -4.73 13.62
C GLU A 58 -15.90 -5.52 14.94
N GLU A 59 -16.81 -5.09 15.83
CA GLU A 59 -17.00 -5.73 17.13
C GLU A 59 -17.32 -7.23 16.99
N GLY A 60 -16.50 -8.07 17.63
CA GLY A 60 -16.64 -9.53 17.58
C GLY A 60 -15.81 -10.23 16.50
N PHE A 61 -15.09 -9.49 15.65
CA PHE A 61 -14.14 -10.05 14.70
C PHE A 61 -12.71 -10.09 15.26
N VAL A 62 -11.96 -11.13 14.86
CA VAL A 62 -10.56 -11.34 15.26
C VAL A 62 -9.75 -11.61 14.01
N CYS A 63 -8.78 -10.74 13.73
CA CYS A 63 -7.82 -10.91 12.65
C CYS A 63 -6.82 -12.02 13.02
N GLU A 64 -6.86 -13.15 12.30
CA GLU A 64 -5.84 -14.20 12.44
C GLU A 64 -4.57 -13.91 11.62
N ALA A 65 -4.70 -13.11 10.56
CA ALA A 65 -3.62 -12.70 9.66
C ALA A 65 -3.75 -11.23 9.26
N PRO A 66 -2.65 -10.55 8.89
CA PRO A 66 -2.70 -9.22 8.30
C PRO A 66 -3.51 -9.25 6.99
N GLY A 67 -4.45 -8.33 6.83
CA GLY A 67 -5.38 -8.29 5.69
C GLY A 67 -6.56 -9.24 5.82
N GLN A 68 -6.90 -9.65 7.05
CA GLN A 68 -8.11 -10.44 7.34
C GLN A 68 -8.78 -10.06 8.67
N PRO A 69 -10.10 -10.31 8.89
CA PRO A 69 -11.06 -10.89 7.94
C PRO A 69 -11.08 -10.14 6.62
#